data_AF-A0A452RSE4-F1
#
_entry.id   AF-A0A452RSE4-F1
#
_cell.length_a   1.000
_cell.length_b   1.000
_cell.length_c   1.000
_cell.angle_alpha   90.00
_cell.angle_beta   90.00
_cell.angle_gamma   90.00
#
_symmetry.space_group_name_H-M   'P 1'
#
loop_
_entity.id
_entity.type
_entity.pdbx_description
1 polymer ?
#
loop_
_entity_poly.entity_id
_entity_poly.type
_entity_poly.pdbx_seq_one_letter_code
_entity_poly.pdbx_strand_id
1 'polypeptide(L)'
;MSGARCGAVRTLRVPGRHGYAAEFSPYLPGRLACATAQHYGIAGCGTLLILDQNESGLRLLRSFDWNDGLFDVTWSENNEHVLVTCSGDGSLQLWDTAKAVGPLQVYKEHTQEVGSTCYVPGIC
;
A
#
# COMPACT_ATOMS: atom_id res chain seq x y z
N MET A 1 -16.78 33.40 15.24
CA MET A 1 -15.47 33.13 14.63
C MET A 1 -14.91 31.87 15.26
N SER A 2 -15.21 30.70 14.67
CA SER A 2 -14.67 29.41 15.15
C SER A 2 -13.36 29.18 14.40
N GLY A 3 -12.23 29.29 15.10
CA GLY A 3 -10.93 28.99 14.53
C GLY A 3 -10.87 27.50 14.20
N ALA A 4 -10.79 27.18 12.91
CA ALA A 4 -10.43 25.84 12.47
C ALA A 4 -9.10 25.47 13.12
N ARG A 5 -9.12 24.55 14.08
CA ARG A 5 -7.89 23.96 14.60
C ARG A 5 -7.24 23.28 13.41
N CYS A 6 -6.10 23.81 12.97
CA CYS A 6 -5.22 23.11 12.05
C CYS A 6 -5.01 21.71 12.65
N GLY A 7 -5.57 20.68 11.98
CA GLY A 7 -5.56 19.33 12.49
C GLY A 7 -4.13 18.92 12.79
N ALA A 8 -3.88 18.37 13.99
CA ALA A 8 -2.56 17.91 14.35
C ALA A 8 -2.03 16.95 13.28
N VAL A 9 -0.82 17.23 12.78
CA VAL A 9 -0.13 16.32 11.85
C VAL A 9 0.07 14.99 12.57
N ARG A 10 -0.39 13.90 11.94
CA ARG A 10 -0.22 12.54 12.43
C ARG A 10 0.88 11.86 11.65
N THR A 11 1.79 11.20 12.35
CA THR A 11 2.98 10.58 11.75
C THR A 11 3.14 9.18 12.30
N LEU A 12 3.24 8.20 11.39
CA LEU A 12 3.70 6.85 11.69
C LEU A 12 5.12 6.71 11.15
N ARG A 13 6.06 6.26 11.98
CA ARG A 13 7.43 5.97 11.56
C ARG A 13 7.62 4.47 11.45
N VAL A 14 8.06 4.02 10.28
CA VAL A 14 8.43 2.63 10.02
C VAL A 14 9.93 2.58 9.75
N PRO A 15 10.77 2.18 10.73
CA PRO A 15 12.21 2.21 10.58
C PRO A 15 12.70 1.38 9.39
N GLY A 16 13.65 1.91 8.62
CA GLY A 16 14.24 1.21 7.49
C GLY A 16 13.32 1.02 6.27
N ARG A 17 12.14 1.65 6.27
CA ARG A 17 11.20 1.63 5.15
C ARG A 17 10.96 3.05 4.63
N HIS A 18 10.92 3.18 3.31
CA HIS A 18 10.59 4.41 2.61
C HIS A 18 9.21 4.22 1.95
N GLY A 19 8.28 5.14 2.22
CA GLY A 19 6.94 5.09 1.60
C GLY A 19 6.97 5.65 0.18
N TYR A 20 6.37 4.91 -0.75
CA TYR A 20 6.32 5.29 -2.18
C TYR A 20 4.93 5.71 -2.62
N ALA A 21 3.93 4.90 -2.28
CA ALA A 21 2.54 5.19 -2.57
C ALA A 21 1.68 4.95 -1.34
N ALA A 22 0.59 5.69 -1.23
CA ALA A 22 -0.43 5.47 -0.24
C ALA A 22 -1.80 5.80 -0.82
N GLU A 23 -2.77 4.93 -0.59
CA GLU A 23 -4.13 5.11 -1.08
C GLU A 23 -5.14 4.78 0.02
N PHE A 24 -6.13 5.67 0.19
CA PHE A 24 -7.26 5.42 1.08
C PHE A 24 -8.19 4.36 0.49
N SER A 25 -8.72 3.50 1.35
CA SER A 25 -9.74 2.54 0.95
C SER A 25 -10.99 3.30 0.47
N PRO A 26 -11.55 2.96 -0.70
CA PRO A 26 -12.79 3.56 -1.17
C PRO A 26 -14.03 3.07 -0.38
N TYR A 27 -13.90 2.01 0.42
CA TYR A 27 -15.01 1.41 1.18
C TYR A 27 -14.96 1.68 2.68
N LEU A 28 -13.77 1.64 3.26
CA LEU A 28 -13.58 1.63 4.71
C LEU A 28 -13.05 2.98 5.18
N PRO A 29 -13.87 3.82 5.83
CA PRO A 29 -13.46 5.15 6.26
C PRO A 29 -12.25 5.08 7.20
N GLY A 30 -11.21 5.85 6.86
CA GLY A 30 -9.98 5.91 7.65
C GLY A 30 -9.01 4.76 7.40
N ARG A 31 -9.37 3.74 6.60
CA ARG A 31 -8.40 2.73 6.17
C ARG A 31 -7.56 3.26 5.01
N LEU A 32 -6.27 3.02 5.05
CA LEU A 32 -5.37 3.27 3.93
C LEU A 32 -4.32 2.16 3.79
N ALA A 33 -3.86 1.97 2.58
CA ALA A 33 -2.73 1.11 2.27
C ALA A 33 -1.52 1.98 1.94
N CYS A 34 -0.32 1.50 2.23
CA CYS A 34 0.93 2.16 1.87
C CYS A 34 1.96 1.14 1.38
N ALA A 35 2.44 1.34 0.16
CA ALA A 35 3.56 0.59 -0.40
C ALA A 35 4.88 1.20 0.08
N THR A 36 5.78 0.33 0.53
CA THR A 36 7.10 0.75 1.01
C THR A 36 8.22 -0.13 0.47
N ALA A 37 9.43 0.42 0.42
CA ALA A 37 10.65 -0.30 0.07
C ALA A 37 11.79 -0.01 1.05
N GLN A 38 12.73 -0.95 1.18
CA GLN A 38 14.01 -0.76 1.86
C GLN A 38 15.01 -0.02 0.99
N HIS A 39 16.09 0.48 1.61
CA HIS A 39 17.26 1.08 0.94
C HIS A 39 16.90 2.03 -0.22
N TYR A 40 15.93 2.92 0.01
CA TYR A 40 15.45 3.88 -0.99
C TYR A 40 14.99 3.24 -2.31
N GLY A 41 14.48 2.00 -2.26
CA GLY A 41 13.99 1.27 -3.43
C GLY A 41 15.08 0.76 -4.37
N ILE A 42 16.36 0.93 -4.02
CA ILE A 42 17.50 0.50 -4.85
C ILE A 42 17.77 -1.00 -4.63
N ALA A 43 17.50 -1.51 -3.43
CA ALA A 43 17.72 -2.89 -3.05
C ALA A 43 16.89 -3.26 -1.81
N GLY A 44 16.78 -4.56 -1.55
CA GLY A 44 16.12 -5.10 -0.36
C GLY A 44 14.65 -5.41 -0.59
N CYS A 45 13.89 -5.57 0.49
CA CYS A 45 12.51 -6.01 0.43
C CYS A 45 11.51 -4.86 0.50
N GLY A 46 10.30 -5.11 0.03
CA GLY A 46 9.16 -4.23 0.17
C GLY A 46 8.24 -4.66 1.30
N THR A 47 7.46 -3.73 1.81
CA THR A 47 6.38 -4.04 2.77
C THR A 47 5.15 -3.25 2.42
N LEU A 48 4.04 -3.94 2.22
CA LEU A 48 2.71 -3.35 2.14
C LEU A 48 2.19 -3.14 3.57
N LEU A 49 1.84 -1.91 3.92
CA LEU A 49 1.30 -1.55 5.21
C LEU A 49 -0.20 -1.25 5.08
N ILE A 50 -1.02 -1.88 5.91
CA ILE A 50 -2.44 -1.55 6.05
C ILE A 50 -2.58 -0.75 7.34
N LEU A 51 -3.08 0.46 7.23
CA LEU A 51 -3.19 1.41 8.32
C LEU A 51 -4.66 1.79 8.54
N ASP A 52 -5.03 2.03 9.80
CA ASP A 52 -6.29 2.68 10.15
C ASP A 52 -5.99 4.04 10.80
N GLN A 53 -6.68 5.07 10.33
CA GLN A 53 -6.70 6.41 10.88
C GLN A 53 -7.90 6.55 11.81
N ASN A 54 -7.65 6.87 13.08
CA ASN A 54 -8.70 7.17 14.06
C ASN A 54 -8.41 8.51 14.76
N GLU A 55 -9.26 8.98 15.66
CA GLU A 55 -9.05 10.26 16.37
C GLU A 55 -7.71 10.33 17.14
N SER A 56 -7.20 9.18 17.60
CA SER A 56 -5.95 9.07 18.35
C SER A 56 -4.69 9.04 17.48
N GLY A 57 -4.77 8.77 16.17
CA GLY A 57 -3.59 8.69 15.31
C GLY A 57 -3.72 7.75 14.11
N LEU A 58 -2.58 7.44 13.50
CA LEU A 58 -2.43 6.37 12.52
C LEU A 58 -1.96 5.09 13.24
N ARG A 59 -2.67 3.99 13.03
CA ARG A 59 -2.34 2.68 13.60
C ARG A 59 -2.03 1.69 12.50
N LEU A 60 -0.92 0.96 12.63
CA LEU A 60 -0.64 -0.20 11.79
C LEU A 60 -1.61 -1.34 12.14
N LEU A 61 -2.40 -1.78 11.18
CA LEU A 61 -3.28 -2.93 11.29
C LEU A 61 -2.57 -4.22 10.89
N ARG A 62 -1.96 -4.20 9.70
CA ARG A 62 -1.28 -5.35 9.10
C ARG A 62 -0.10 -4.90 8.27
N SER A 63 0.84 -5.80 8.07
CA SER A 63 1.97 -5.64 7.17
C SER A 63 2.18 -6.92 6.41
N PHE A 64 2.49 -6.80 5.12
CA PHE A 64 2.84 -7.93 4.26
C PHE A 64 4.19 -7.65 3.63
N ASP A 65 5.15 -8.56 3.83
CA ASP A 65 6.47 -8.43 3.24
C ASP A 65 6.51 -9.03 1.84
N TRP A 66 7.29 -8.41 0.97
CA TRP A 66 7.55 -8.86 -0.39
C TRP A 66 9.05 -8.84 -0.69
N ASN A 67 9.52 -9.76 -1.53
CA ASN A 67 10.96 -10.01 -1.70
C ASN A 67 11.71 -8.88 -2.42
N ASP A 68 11.01 -7.92 -3.00
CA ASP A 68 11.57 -6.75 -3.68
C ASP A 68 10.76 -5.49 -3.31
N GLY A 69 11.28 -4.30 -3.61
CA GLY A 69 10.67 -3.03 -3.26
C GLY A 69 9.27 -2.86 -3.84
N LEU A 70 8.31 -2.42 -3.03
CA LEU A 70 6.96 -2.08 -3.49
C LEU A 70 6.89 -0.59 -3.78
N PHE A 71 6.41 -0.25 -4.98
CA PHE A 71 6.45 1.13 -5.47
C PHE A 71 5.08 1.78 -5.59
N ASP A 72 4.03 0.99 -5.75
CA ASP A 72 2.69 1.50 -5.91
C ASP A 72 1.64 0.56 -5.29
N VAL A 73 0.47 1.10 -4.98
CA VAL A 73 -0.65 0.37 -4.37
C VAL A 73 -1.98 0.91 -4.85
N THR A 74 -2.89 0.01 -5.23
CA THR A 74 -4.27 0.38 -5.57
C THR A 74 -5.31 -0.60 -5.01
N TRP A 75 -6.38 -0.06 -4.40
CA TRP A 75 -7.52 -0.85 -3.91
C TRP A 75 -8.40 -1.34 -5.06
N SER A 76 -8.98 -2.53 -4.90
CA SER A 76 -9.96 -3.06 -5.86
C SER A 76 -11.31 -2.37 -5.70
N GLU A 77 -11.90 -1.87 -6.79
CA GLU A 77 -13.29 -1.35 -6.82
C GLU A 77 -14.38 -2.45 -6.82
N ASN A 78 -13.99 -3.72 -6.74
CA ASN A 78 -14.94 -4.83 -6.68
C ASN A 78 -14.95 -5.50 -5.30
N ASN A 79 -13.94 -5.27 -4.46
CA ASN A 79 -13.79 -5.95 -3.18
C ASN A 79 -13.00 -5.09 -2.18
N GLU A 80 -13.64 -4.75 -1.06
CA GLU A 80 -13.11 -3.90 0.00
C GLU A 80 -11.86 -4.44 0.72
N HIS A 81 -11.56 -5.73 0.56
CA HIS A 81 -10.41 -6.36 1.18
C HIS A 81 -9.26 -6.58 0.20
N VAL A 82 -9.49 -6.41 -1.10
CA VAL A 82 -8.51 -6.74 -2.13
C VAL A 82 -7.81 -5.50 -2.62
N LEU A 83 -6.49 -5.60 -2.79
CA LEU A 83 -5.68 -4.54 -3.37
C LEU A 83 -4.50 -5.13 -4.13
N VAL A 84 -3.93 -4.34 -5.05
CA VAL A 84 -2.79 -4.72 -5.88
C VAL A 84 -1.60 -3.81 -5.55
N THR A 85 -0.40 -4.37 -5.56
CA THR A 85 0.85 -3.59 -5.54
C THR A 85 1.72 -3.93 -6.74
N CYS A 86 2.60 -3.01 -7.14
CA CYS A 86 3.74 -3.35 -8.00
C CYS A 86 5.06 -3.40 -7.26
N SER A 87 5.96 -4.18 -7.84
CA SER A 87 7.27 -4.48 -7.31
C SER A 87 8.37 -4.20 -8.33
N GLY A 88 9.60 -3.95 -7.84
CA GLY A 88 10.80 -3.78 -8.67
C GLY A 88 11.16 -4.98 -9.53
N ASP A 89 10.80 -6.18 -9.09
CA ASP A 89 11.04 -7.41 -9.85
C ASP A 89 10.13 -7.60 -11.08
N GLY A 90 9.30 -6.59 -11.40
CA GLY A 90 8.36 -6.60 -12.51
C GLY A 90 7.05 -7.32 -12.23
N SER A 91 6.84 -7.80 -11.00
CA SER A 91 5.62 -8.52 -10.64
C SER A 91 4.56 -7.62 -10.00
N LEU A 92 3.29 -8.00 -10.19
CA LEU A 92 2.14 -7.43 -9.50
C LEU A 92 1.65 -8.43 -8.45
N GLN A 93 1.45 -7.97 -7.23
CA GLN A 93 0.97 -8.82 -6.13
C GLN A 93 -0.47 -8.44 -5.81
N LEU A 94 -1.36 -9.42 -5.83
CA LEU A 94 -2.73 -9.30 -5.38
C LEU A 94 -2.81 -9.71 -3.91
N TRP A 95 -3.31 -8.83 -3.06
CA TRP A 95 -3.38 -9.03 -1.63
C TRP A 95 -4.82 -9.07 -1.16
N ASP A 96 -5.06 -9.82 -0.09
CA ASP A 96 -6.34 -9.85 0.61
C ASP A 96 -6.11 -9.46 2.06
N THR A 97 -6.54 -8.26 2.41
CA THR A 97 -6.40 -7.67 3.75
C THR A 97 -7.29 -8.34 4.79
N ALA A 98 -8.24 -9.20 4.42
CA ALA A 98 -8.94 -10.05 5.38
C ALA A 98 -8.12 -11.29 5.76
N LYS A 99 -7.17 -11.71 4.91
CA LYS A 99 -6.27 -12.83 5.16
C LYS A 99 -4.92 -12.34 5.65
N ALA A 100 -4.31 -13.10 6.56
CA ALA A 100 -3.00 -12.78 7.12
C ALA A 100 -1.83 -13.41 6.34
N VAL A 101 -2.12 -14.08 5.22
CA VAL A 101 -1.16 -14.97 4.54
C VAL A 101 -0.87 -14.46 3.15
N GLY A 102 0.32 -13.87 2.98
CA GLY A 102 0.95 -13.59 1.69
C GLY A 102 0.07 -12.92 0.62
N PRO A 103 0.55 -12.85 -0.63
CA PRO A 103 -0.29 -12.49 -1.76
C PRO A 103 -1.21 -13.66 -2.14
N LEU A 104 -2.45 -13.36 -2.51
CA LEU A 104 -3.37 -14.31 -3.12
C LEU A 104 -2.84 -14.82 -4.46
N GLN A 105 -2.28 -13.91 -5.25
CA GLN A 105 -1.80 -14.18 -6.59
C GLN A 105 -0.64 -13.24 -6.92
N VAL A 106 0.30 -13.74 -7.72
CA VAL A 106 1.44 -12.96 -8.22
C VAL A 106 1.39 -13.06 -9.74
N TYR A 107 1.26 -11.91 -10.40
CA TYR A 107 1.31 -11.82 -11.86
C TYR A 107 2.70 -11.37 -12.27
N LYS A 108 3.38 -12.19 -13.07
CA LYS A 108 4.74 -11.94 -13.54
C LYS A 108 4.79 -12.04 -15.05
N GLU A 109 4.11 -11.09 -15.68
CA GLU A 109 4.05 -10.95 -17.14
C GLU A 109 5.16 -10.03 -17.65
N HIS A 110 5.61 -9.05 -16.84
CA HIS A 110 6.64 -8.08 -17.21
C HIS A 110 8.04 -8.55 -16.81
N THR A 111 8.99 -8.40 -17.73
CA THR A 111 10.40 -8.81 -17.58
C THR A 111 11.32 -7.71 -17.06
N GLN A 112 10.77 -6.53 -16.72
CA GLN A 112 11.49 -5.35 -16.20
C GLN A 112 10.65 -4.62 -15.15
N GLU A 113 11.26 -3.68 -14.41
CA GLU A 113 10.64 -2.86 -13.35
C GLU A 113 9.30 -2.22 -13.80
N VAL A 114 8.25 -2.40 -13.00
CA VAL A 114 6.96 -1.73 -13.20
C VAL A 114 6.98 -0.41 -12.43
N GLY A 115 7.32 0.68 -13.12
CA GLY A 115 7.55 2.00 -12.51
C GLY A 115 6.30 2.70 -11.96
N SER A 116 5.09 2.24 -12.26
CA SER A 116 3.82 2.73 -11.71
C SER A 116 2.69 1.74 -12.00
N THR A 117 1.79 1.49 -11.05
CA THR A 117 0.47 0.90 -11.31
C THR A 117 -0.58 2.00 -11.24
N CYS A 118 -0.70 2.76 -12.31
CA CYS A 118 -1.89 3.60 -12.47
C CYS A 118 -3.10 2.68 -12.64
N TYR A 119 -4.05 2.72 -11.68
CA TYR A 119 -5.39 2.20 -11.92
C TYR A 119 -5.98 2.93 -13.13
N VAL A 120 -6.24 2.20 -14.20
CA VAL A 120 -7.04 2.67 -15.34
C VAL A 120 -8.49 2.28 -15.06
N PRO A 121 -9.41 3.24 -14.86
CA PRO A 121 -10.83 2.91 -14.79
C PRO A 121 -11.27 2.28 -16.12
N GLY A 122 -11.85 1.09 -16.09
CA GLY A 122 -12.54 0.50 -17.24
C GLY A 122 -11.87 -0.66 -17.98
N ILE A 123 -10.93 -1.39 -17.38
CA ILE A 123 -10.64 -2.75 -17.86
C ILE A 123 -11.55 -3.72 -17.11
N CYS A 124 -12.67 -4.05 -17.78
CA CYS A 124 -13.54 -5.18 -17.50
C CYS A 124 -12.88 -6.50 -17.90
#